data_AF-A0A6N0GWU2-F1
#
_entry.id   AF-A0A6N0GWU2-F1
#
_cell.length_a   1.000
_cell.length_b   1.000
_cell.length_c   1.000
_cell.angle_alpha   90.00
_cell.angle_beta   90.00
_cell.angle_gamma   90.00
#
_symmetry.space_group_name_H-M   'P 1'
#
loop_
_entity.id
_entity.type
_entity.pdbx_description
1 polymer ?
#
loop_
_entity_poly.entity_id
_entity_poly.type
_entity_poly.pdbx_seq_one_letter_code
_entity_poly.pdbx_strand_id
1 'polypeptide(L)'
;KTAIAVSLFGGVPKNVNHKHPIRGDINVLLLGDPGTAKSQFLKYVEKTAHRSVFATGQGASAVGLTASVRKDPVTREWTLEGGALVLADKGTCLIDEFDKMN
;
A
#
# COMPACT_ATOMS: atom_id res chain seq x y z
N LYS A 1 -16.16 8.85 -1.82
CA LYS A 1 -15.50 9.41 -3.04
C LYS A 1 -14.51 10.52 -2.67
N THR A 2 -14.93 11.58 -1.98
CA THR A 2 -14.05 12.68 -1.55
C THR A 2 -12.81 12.22 -0.78
N ALA A 3 -12.96 11.30 0.17
CA ALA A 3 -11.83 10.75 0.94
C ALA A 3 -10.75 10.10 0.05
N ILE A 4 -11.16 9.39 -1.00
CA ILE A 4 -10.24 8.74 -1.95
C ILE A 4 -9.51 9.80 -2.77
N ALA A 5 -10.22 10.83 -3.23
CA ALA A 5 -9.61 11.93 -3.98
C ALA A 5 -8.55 12.66 -3.12
N VAL A 6 -8.90 13.01 -1.88
CA VAL A 6 -7.96 13.66 -0.95
C VAL A 6 -6.75 12.76 -0.64
N SER A 7 -6.97 11.44 -0.55
CA SER A 7 -5.87 10.48 -0.36
C SER A 7 -4.90 10.44 -1.55
N LEU A 8 -5.36 10.69 -2.77
CA LEU A 8 -4.51 10.70 -3.97
C LEU A 8 -3.71 11.99 -4.13
N PHE A 9 -4.25 13.12 -3.66
CA PHE A 9 -3.50 14.37 -3.60
C PHE A 9 -2.44 14.36 -2.51
N GLY A 10 -2.70 13.64 -1.41
CA GLY A 10 -1.78 13.56 -0.28
C GLY A 10 -1.74 14.86 0.54
N GLY A 11 -0.93 14.85 1.59
CA GLY A 11 -0.69 16.03 2.43
C GLY A 11 0.78 16.39 2.46
N VAL A 12 1.11 17.50 3.14
CA VAL A 12 2.49 17.97 3.24
C VAL A 12 3.17 17.32 4.45
N PRO A 13 4.23 16.50 4.26
CA PRO A 13 5.01 15.98 5.37
C PRO A 13 5.72 17.13 6.09
N LYS A 14 5.76 17.07 7.42
CA LYS A 14 6.35 18.14 8.25
C LYS A 14 7.47 17.58 9.09
N ASN A 15 8.56 18.32 9.25
CA ASN A 15 9.63 17.98 10.18
C ASN A 15 9.80 19.12 11.17
N VAL A 16 9.05 19.05 12.28
CA VAL A 16 9.05 20.10 13.30
C VAL A 16 10.34 19.97 14.12
N ASN A 17 11.13 21.06 14.17
CA ASN A 17 12.36 21.14 14.96
C ASN A 17 13.39 20.04 14.64
N HIS A 18 13.39 19.48 13.43
CA HIS A 18 14.31 18.43 12.98
C HIS A 18 14.39 17.18 13.86
N LYS A 19 13.39 16.93 14.73
CA LYS A 19 13.39 15.77 15.63
C LYS A 19 12.87 14.52 14.93
N HIS A 20 11.65 14.60 14.40
CA HIS A 20 10.98 13.47 13.76
C HIS A 20 10.12 13.93 12.58
N PRO A 21 10.19 13.22 11.43
CA PRO A 21 9.31 13.47 10.30
C PRO A 21 7.88 13.02 10.65
N ILE A 22 6.91 13.89 10.39
CA ILE A 22 5.48 13.65 10.53
C ILE A 22 4.92 13.38 9.13
N ARG A 23 4.22 12.25 8.99
CA ARG A 23 3.59 11.82 7.73
C ARG A 23 2.56 12.84 7.25
N GLY A 24 2.59 13.18 5.96
CA GLY A 24 1.59 14.02 5.32
C GLY A 24 0.42 13.23 4.71
N ASP A 25 0.67 11.99 4.29
CA ASP A 25 -0.30 11.17 3.58
C ASP A 25 -1.37 10.61 4.52
N ILE A 26 -2.54 10.30 3.98
CA ILE A 26 -3.67 9.71 4.73
C ILE A 26 -3.94 8.27 4.28
N ASN A 27 -4.37 7.43 5.22
CA ASN A 27 -4.84 6.08 4.94
C ASN A 27 -6.36 6.08 4.97
N VAL A 28 -7.00 5.40 4.02
CA VAL A 28 -8.46 5.31 3.92
C VAL A 28 -8.88 3.85 3.96
N LEU A 29 -9.71 3.49 4.94
CA LEU A 29 -10.37 2.18 5.01
C LEU A 29 -11.81 2.30 4.50
N LEU A 30 -12.19 1.44 3.57
CA LEU A 30 -13.56 1.36 3.05
C LEU A 30 -14.26 0.15 3.67
N LEU A 31 -15.27 0.41 4.51
CA LEU A 31 -16.09 -0.63 5.12
C LEU A 31 -17.55 -0.41 4.72
N GLY A 32 -18.27 -1.50 4.46
CA GLY A 32 -19.67 -1.45 4.08
C GLY A 32 -20.15 -2.79 3.54
N ASP A 33 -21.45 -2.89 3.27
CA ASP A 33 -22.11 -4.13 2.89
C ASP A 33 -21.57 -4.73 1.57
N PRO A 34 -21.72 -6.05 1.35
CA PRO A 34 -21.45 -6.65 0.05
C PRO A 34 -22.21 -5.94 -1.09
N GLY A 35 -21.62 -5.90 -2.29
CA GLY A 35 -22.27 -5.28 -3.45
C GLY A 35 -22.22 -3.75 -3.52
N THR A 36 -21.59 -3.06 -2.57
CA THR A 36 -21.45 -1.58 -2.53
C THR A 36 -20.35 -1.01 -3.46
N ALA A 37 -19.87 -1.80 -4.43
CA ALA A 37 -18.84 -1.42 -5.41
C ALA A 37 -17.48 -0.94 -4.82
N LYS A 38 -17.14 -1.34 -3.57
CA LYS A 38 -15.84 -1.02 -2.92
C LYS A 38 -14.64 -1.38 -3.80
N SER A 39 -14.59 -2.60 -4.33
CA SER A 39 -13.50 -3.06 -5.20
C SER A 39 -13.43 -2.28 -6.52
N GLN A 40 -14.53 -1.72 -7.02
CA GLN A 40 -14.51 -0.89 -8.22
C GLN A 40 -13.84 0.46 -7.95
N PHE A 41 -14.01 1.02 -6.75
CA PHE A 41 -13.27 2.22 -6.36
C PHE A 41 -11.76 1.94 -6.31
N LEU A 42 -11.33 0.81 -5.74
CA LEU A 42 -9.92 0.43 -5.70
C LEU A 42 -9.35 0.26 -7.12
N LYS A 43 -10.04 -0.45 -8.01
CA LYS A 43 -9.63 -0.62 -9.42
C LYS A 43 -9.58 0.70 -10.20
N TYR A 44 -10.47 1.64 -9.87
CA TYR A 44 -10.41 2.98 -10.47
C TYR A 44 -9.17 3.75 -10.01
N VAL A 45 -8.85 3.68 -8.72
CA VAL A 45 -7.64 4.30 -8.15
C VAL A 45 -6.38 3.69 -8.76
N GLU A 46 -6.33 2.36 -8.89
CA GLU A 46 -5.22 1.63 -9.51
C GLU A 46 -4.88 2.16 -10.92
N LYS A 47 -5.90 2.48 -11.72
CA LYS A 47 -5.71 3.01 -13.08
C LYS A 47 -5.34 4.49 -13.13
N THR A 48 -5.63 5.23 -12.05
CA THR A 48 -5.51 6.70 -12.03
C THR A 48 -4.27 7.16 -11.27
N ALA A 49 -3.81 6.40 -10.28
CA ALA A 49 -2.63 6.72 -9.48
C ALA A 49 -1.33 6.55 -10.30
N HIS A 50 -0.36 7.44 -10.09
CA HIS A 50 0.92 7.43 -10.82
C HIS A 50 1.77 6.18 -10.54
N ARG A 51 1.64 5.61 -9.34
CA ARG A 51 2.33 4.41 -8.89
C ARG A 51 1.40 3.70 -7.93
N SER A 52 0.83 2.57 -8.34
CA SER A 52 -0.05 1.78 -7.49
C SER A 52 0.28 0.31 -7.53
N VAL A 53 0.14 -0.33 -6.39
CA VAL A 53 0.24 -1.79 -6.25
C VAL A 53 -1.08 -2.28 -5.69
N PHE A 54 -1.68 -3.27 -6.35
CA PHE A 54 -2.91 -3.90 -5.90
C PHE A 54 -2.60 -5.28 -5.31
N ALA A 55 -3.11 -5.54 -4.12
CA ALA A 55 -3.01 -6.82 -3.44
C ALA A 55 -4.39 -7.26 -2.92
N THR A 56 -4.65 -8.57 -2.94
CA THR A 56 -5.80 -9.17 -2.24
C THR A 56 -5.34 -9.69 -0.89
N GLY A 57 -6.16 -9.52 0.14
CA GLY A 57 -5.87 -10.01 1.48
C GLY A 57 -5.69 -11.53 1.55
N GLN A 58 -6.32 -12.29 0.66
CA GLN A 58 -6.12 -13.75 0.60
C GLN A 58 -4.72 -14.14 0.07
N GLY A 59 -4.11 -13.30 -0.78
CA GLY A 59 -2.77 -13.51 -1.33
C GLY A 59 -1.67 -12.71 -0.62
N ALA A 60 -2.05 -11.83 0.31
CA ALA A 60 -1.13 -10.98 1.04
C ALA A 60 -0.63 -11.72 2.29
N SER A 61 0.69 -11.79 2.43
CA SER A 61 1.36 -12.21 3.67
C SER A 61 2.11 -11.03 4.26
N ALA A 62 2.40 -11.07 5.57
CA ALA A 62 3.19 -10.02 6.23
C ALA A 62 4.53 -9.77 5.50
N VAL A 63 5.17 -10.84 5.05
CA VAL A 63 6.42 -10.82 4.28
C VAL A 63 6.22 -10.24 2.88
N GLY A 64 5.14 -10.65 2.19
CA GLY A 64 4.81 -10.14 0.85
C GLY A 64 4.41 -8.67 0.82
N LEU A 65 3.89 -8.12 1.92
CA LEU A 65 3.58 -6.70 2.05
C LEU A 65 4.82 -5.87 2.41
N THR A 66 5.68 -6.39 3.29
CA THR A 66 6.82 -5.64 3.82
C THR A 66 8.09 -5.92 3.03
N ALA A 67 8.88 -6.90 3.44
CA ALA A 67 10.09 -7.33 2.76
C ALA A 67 10.36 -8.79 3.08
N SER A 68 11.04 -9.48 2.17
CA SER A 68 11.47 -10.86 2.33
C SER A 68 12.99 -10.97 2.26
N VAL A 69 13.53 -12.00 2.93
CA VAL A 69 14.95 -12.33 2.87
C VAL A 69 15.11 -13.57 2.01
N ARG A 70 15.87 -13.46 0.92
CA ARG A 70 16.10 -14.55 -0.02
C ARG A 70 17.60 -14.78 -0.20
N LYS A 71 18.01 -16.04 -0.22
CA LYS A 71 19.38 -16.40 -0.56
C LYS A 71 19.52 -16.45 -2.07
N ASP A 72 20.41 -15.64 -2.63
CA ASP A 72 20.65 -15.61 -4.07
C ASP A 72 21.30 -16.94 -4.51
N PRO A 73 20.71 -17.67 -5.47
CA PRO A 73 21.27 -18.93 -5.94
C PRO A 73 22.64 -18.79 -6.62
N VAL A 74 22.99 -17.61 -7.15
CA VAL A 74 24.26 -17.37 -7.86
C VAL A 74 25.35 -16.95 -6.88
N THR A 75 25.14 -15.87 -6.14
CA THR A 75 26.16 -15.33 -5.22
C THR A 75 26.21 -16.05 -3.88
N ARG A 76 25.17 -16.82 -3.52
CA ARG A 76 24.95 -17.46 -2.20
C ARG A 76 24.85 -16.48 -1.04
N GLU A 77 24.70 -15.19 -1.31
CA GLU A 77 24.52 -14.16 -0.30
C GLU A 77 23.05 -13.98 0.07
N TRP A 78 22.80 -13.40 1.25
CA TRP A 78 21.47 -13.03 1.69
C TRP A 78 21.08 -11.67 1.11
N THR A 79 19.99 -11.66 0.35
CA THR A 79 19.44 -10.46 -0.29
C THR A 79 18.08 -10.12 0.28
N LEU A 80 17.74 -8.83 0.28
CA LEU A 80 16.44 -8.30 0.70
C LEU A 80 15.60 -7.99 -0.55
N GLU A 81 14.40 -8.54 -0.59
CA GLU A 81 13.43 -8.28 -1.65
C GLU A 81 12.25 -7.48 -1.09
N GLY A 82 11.95 -6.35 -1.72
CA GLY A 82 10.87 -5.46 -1.28
C GLY A 82 9.48 -6.03 -1.60
N GLY A 83 8.58 -5.96 -0.63
CA GLY A 83 7.18 -6.35 -0.79
C GLY A 83 6.32 -5.23 -1.38
N ALA A 84 5.01 -5.45 -1.42
CA ALA A 84 4.03 -4.56 -2.05
C ALA A 84 4.11 -3.11 -1.55
N LEU A 85 4.30 -2.87 -0.25
CA LEU A 85 4.39 -1.53 0.33
C LEU A 85 5.67 -0.81 -0.10
N VAL A 86 6.78 -1.55 -0.24
CA VAL A 86 8.06 -1.01 -0.72
C VAL A 86 7.97 -0.67 -2.20
N LEU A 87 7.34 -1.55 -2.99
CA LEU A 87 7.10 -1.33 -4.41
C LEU A 87 6.15 -0.15 -4.68
N ALA A 88 5.25 0.15 -3.74
CA ALA A 88 4.33 1.29 -3.79
C ALA A 88 4.89 2.58 -3.18
N ASP A 89 6.20 2.68 -2.91
CA ASP A 89 6.80 3.88 -2.29
C ASP A 89 6.43 5.18 -3.02
N LYS A 90 6.02 6.19 -2.25
CA LYS A 90 5.45 7.48 -2.70
C LYS A 90 4.19 7.37 -3.58
N GLY A 91 3.65 6.17 -3.74
CA GLY A 91 2.46 5.85 -4.51
C GLY A 91 1.28 5.45 -3.62
N THR A 92 0.42 4.57 -4.12
CA THR A 92 -0.76 4.07 -3.42
C THR A 92 -0.76 2.54 -3.39
N CYS A 93 -0.69 1.96 -2.20
CA CYS A 93 -0.91 0.52 -2.01
C CYS A 93 -2.39 0.27 -1.75
N LEU A 94 -3.02 -0.55 -2.60
CA LEU A 94 -4.42 -0.91 -2.53
C LEU A 94 -4.54 -2.34 -2.03
N ILE A 95 -5.31 -2.54 -0.96
CA ILE A 95 -5.55 -3.86 -0.37
C ILE A 95 -7.06 -4.12 -0.39
N ASP A 96 -7.49 -5.10 -1.17
CA ASP A 96 -8.88 -5.58 -1.15
C ASP A 96 -9.02 -6.79 -0.21
N GLU A 97 -10.22 -7.06 0.28
CA GLU A 97 -10.51 -8.16 1.21
C GLU A 97 -9.57 -8.17 2.43
N PHE A 98 -9.42 -7.00 3.06
CA PHE A 98 -8.49 -6.79 4.17
C PHE A 98 -8.75 -7.74 5.35
N ASP A 99 -10.01 -8.15 5.54
CA ASP A 99 -10.47 -9.10 6.56
C ASP A 99 -9.97 -10.54 6.34
N LYS A 100 -9.47 -10.87 5.14
CA LYS A 100 -8.93 -12.19 4.81
C LYS A 100 -7.43 -12.34 5.02
N MET A 101 -6.74 -11.29 5.48
CA MET A 101 -5.33 -11.38 5.87
C MET A 101 -5.20 -12.05 7.23
N ASN A 102 -4.45 -13.15 7.27
CA ASN A 102 -4.11 -13.91 8.49
C ASN A 102 -2.64 -13.76 8.86
#